data_AF-A0A0L0JXK2-F1
#
_entry.id   AF-A0A0L0JXK2-F1
#
_cell.length_a   1.000
_cell.length_b   1.000
_cell.length_c   1.000
_cell.angle_alpha   90.00
_cell.angle_beta   90.00
_cell.angle_gamma   90.00
#
_symmetry.space_group_name_H-M   'P 1'
#
loop_
_entity.id
_entity.type
_entity.pdbx_description
1 polymer ?
#
loop_
_entity_poly.entity_id
_entity_poly.type
_entity_poly.pdbx_seq_one_letter_code
_entity_poly.pdbx_strand_id
1 'polypeptide(L)'
;MSNNVLIGAALHGTDRLRAGQVPTDLERLLLDVLRTVLSEEEIRDWGRAHRETVAERPVSAGYGFADLRACARELAEEAVARPNVSFLSTEALAEGAPLWSAEFAAGVRESGFGVVGFAGVSHGSGTGGGAEPGPFRATWHLDHGPSSRVLFDGPVTDRVSFGTGTETHDALTRACNAAVADLDTELPGQIFVGIAWEILKLSVSLRTRLDAPPKIPLRFVLGRADTTVLFHRRTLELTPESDGTALRLRYGGERPSFPSGALEYATYRATGQPSPWSAPVPLALRSVTAPSLVSYRGDLHAVFARPGDQRLMWSRLRDGTWSAPAPVGGSGSRQRAALTVHGDRLYSFHTTPDGRVLWNRFDGSAWTREARMDGWDSPVSPDVASHGGHLWVARRDHDKRMHLDRLDTDLRSDYTHCFTDSASDSAPALVSTGDALWIAHRGLDDKVHVRYSDAPSDPAGWRTHAPAHDLLTERSPTLVDHPGLGPHLLARDTDGQLRLGARADGGGWAEPAAPAHDGGFPALDAGGAAFHDGRLYVMYRR
;
A
#
# COMPACT_ATOMS: atom_id res chain seq x y z
N MET A 1 30.79 -3.45 -7.40
CA MET A 1 29.81 -2.37 -7.66
C MET A 1 28.60 -3.01 -8.28
N SER A 2 27.41 -2.91 -7.67
CA SER A 2 26.21 -3.50 -8.27
C SER A 2 25.85 -2.76 -9.55
N ASN A 3 25.35 -3.52 -10.51
CA ASN A 3 25.04 -3.06 -11.85
C ASN A 3 23.85 -2.08 -11.78
N ASN A 4 24.00 -0.85 -12.27
CA ASN A 4 22.93 0.16 -12.28
C ASN A 4 22.03 -0.06 -13.49
N VAL A 5 20.75 -0.38 -13.24
CA VAL A 5 19.79 -0.74 -14.30
C VAL A 5 19.43 0.46 -15.17
N LEU A 6 19.30 1.66 -14.58
CA LEU A 6 19.00 2.88 -15.34
C LEU A 6 20.18 3.31 -16.22
N ILE A 7 21.41 3.15 -15.74
CA ILE A 7 22.61 3.34 -16.58
C ILE A 7 22.59 2.32 -17.72
N GLY A 8 22.31 1.05 -17.43
CA GLY A 8 22.19 0.01 -18.44
C GLY A 8 21.13 0.32 -19.51
N ALA A 9 19.94 0.77 -19.09
CA ALA A 9 18.86 1.18 -19.99
C ALA A 9 19.22 2.43 -20.81
N ALA A 10 19.88 3.42 -20.20
CA ALA A 10 20.33 4.62 -20.91
C ALA A 10 21.34 4.26 -22.00
N LEU A 11 22.32 3.40 -21.68
CA LEU A 11 23.34 2.91 -22.60
C LEU A 11 22.75 1.99 -23.69
N HIS A 12 21.72 1.21 -23.37
CA HIS A 12 20.98 0.45 -24.37
C HIS A 12 20.23 1.36 -25.35
N GLY A 13 19.61 2.43 -24.84
CA GLY A 13 18.98 3.47 -25.64
C GLY A 13 19.94 4.18 -26.59
N THR A 14 21.18 4.44 -26.17
CA THR A 14 22.20 5.05 -27.05
C THR A 14 22.62 4.11 -28.18
N ASP A 15 22.79 2.81 -27.91
CA ASP A 15 23.11 1.84 -28.95
C ASP A 15 21.94 1.64 -29.94
N ARG A 16 20.70 1.66 -29.44
CA ARG A 16 19.48 1.66 -30.27
C ARG A 16 19.42 2.85 -31.21
N LEU A 17 19.67 4.06 -30.71
CA LEU A 17 19.76 5.26 -31.54
C LEU A 17 20.83 5.12 -32.64
N ARG A 18 22.01 4.59 -32.28
CA ARG A 18 23.11 4.35 -33.23
C ARG A 18 22.72 3.34 -34.32
N ALA A 19 21.94 2.31 -33.96
CA ALA A 19 21.45 1.29 -34.88
C ALA A 19 20.19 1.73 -35.67
N GLY A 20 19.75 2.98 -35.55
CA GLY A 20 18.56 3.50 -36.24
C GLY A 20 17.23 2.98 -35.68
N GLN A 21 17.24 2.40 -34.47
CA GLN A 21 16.04 1.96 -33.76
C GLN A 21 15.41 3.14 -33.01
N VAL A 22 14.08 3.11 -32.86
CA VAL A 22 13.34 4.12 -32.09
C VAL A 22 13.45 3.79 -30.60
N PRO A 23 13.96 4.69 -29.74
CA PRO A 23 14.00 4.46 -28.30
C PRO A 23 12.60 4.26 -27.70
N THR A 24 12.52 3.46 -26.65
CA THR A 24 11.31 3.34 -25.82
C THR A 24 10.99 4.67 -25.11
N ASP A 25 9.86 4.69 -24.41
CA ASP A 25 9.48 5.77 -23.50
C ASP A 25 10.56 6.07 -22.46
N LEU A 26 11.03 5.05 -21.73
CA LEU A 26 12.05 5.16 -20.70
C LEU A 26 13.43 5.50 -21.28
N GLU A 27 13.85 4.84 -22.36
CA GLU A 27 15.13 5.13 -23.01
C GLU A 27 15.20 6.59 -23.47
N ARG A 28 14.13 7.10 -24.10
CA ARG A 28 14.07 8.49 -24.55
C ARG A 28 14.25 9.45 -23.37
N LEU A 29 13.57 9.21 -22.26
CA LEU A 29 13.69 10.02 -21.07
C LEU A 29 15.12 10.03 -20.52
N LEU A 30 15.74 8.84 -20.40
CA LEU A 30 17.11 8.71 -19.90
C LEU A 30 18.13 9.37 -20.84
N LEU A 31 17.90 9.34 -22.15
CA LEU A 31 18.73 10.03 -23.14
C LEU A 31 18.60 11.55 -23.01
N ASP A 32 17.39 12.08 -22.83
CA ASP A 32 17.17 13.50 -22.61
C ASP A 32 17.84 13.98 -21.32
N VAL A 33 17.85 13.14 -20.29
CA VAL A 33 18.64 13.33 -19.09
C VAL A 33 20.15 13.40 -19.40
N LEU A 34 20.71 12.43 -20.12
CA LEU A 34 22.15 12.42 -20.45
C LEU A 34 22.56 13.64 -21.28
N ARG A 35 21.69 14.11 -22.19
CA ARG A 35 21.92 15.31 -23.01
C ARG A 35 22.07 16.60 -22.20
N THR A 36 21.61 16.62 -20.94
CA THR A 36 21.81 17.78 -20.06
C THR A 36 23.26 17.92 -19.59
N VAL A 37 24.05 16.84 -19.68
CA VAL A 37 25.40 16.74 -19.10
C VAL A 37 26.47 16.23 -20.06
N LEU A 38 26.07 15.56 -21.14
CA LEU A 38 26.97 14.98 -22.14
C LEU A 38 26.59 15.47 -23.53
N SER A 39 27.60 15.63 -24.38
CA SER A 39 27.40 15.90 -25.80
C SER A 39 26.86 14.67 -26.54
N GLU A 40 26.23 14.89 -27.69
CA GLU A 40 25.74 13.84 -28.59
C GLU A 40 26.85 12.88 -29.06
N GLU A 41 28.09 13.35 -29.13
CA GLU A 41 29.25 12.51 -29.49
C GLU A 41 29.63 11.57 -28.34
N GLU A 42 29.72 12.10 -27.11
CA GLU A 42 30.00 11.31 -25.91
C GLU A 42 28.92 10.27 -25.64
N ILE A 43 27.65 10.62 -25.84
CA ILE A 43 26.50 9.70 -25.71
C ILE A 43 26.64 8.52 -26.68
N ARG A 44 27.09 8.74 -27.92
CA ARG A 44 27.33 7.67 -28.89
C ARG A 44 28.52 6.79 -28.51
N ASP A 45 29.59 7.38 -27.99
CA ASP A 45 30.77 6.63 -27.55
C ASP A 45 30.50 5.81 -26.28
N TRP A 46 29.65 6.31 -25.38
CA TRP A 46 29.15 5.54 -24.24
C TRP A 46 28.35 4.30 -24.70
N GLY A 47 27.49 4.44 -25.72
CA GLY A 47 26.81 3.30 -26.34
C GLY A 47 27.76 2.29 -26.97
N ARG A 48 28.91 2.73 -27.48
CA ARG A 48 29.94 1.86 -28.07
C ARG A 48 30.69 1.05 -26.99
N ALA A 49 30.87 1.61 -25.81
CA ALA A 49 31.76 1.08 -24.77
C ALA A 49 31.09 0.08 -23.80
N HIS A 50 29.75 -0.08 -23.81
CA HIS A 50 29.07 -0.86 -22.77
C HIS A 50 28.34 -2.10 -23.30
N ARG A 51 28.50 -3.24 -22.62
CA ARG A 51 27.90 -4.52 -22.99
C ARG A 51 27.62 -5.47 -21.80
N GLU A 52 27.23 -4.99 -20.61
CA GLU A 52 27.26 -5.90 -19.42
C GLU A 52 26.06 -5.86 -18.44
N THR A 53 24.91 -5.23 -18.76
CA THR A 53 23.67 -5.36 -17.92
C THR A 53 22.41 -5.68 -18.70
N VAL A 54 21.98 -4.74 -19.55
CA VAL A 54 20.87 -4.93 -20.52
C VAL A 54 21.41 -5.54 -21.81
N ALA A 55 22.71 -5.80 -21.89
CA ALA A 55 23.40 -6.15 -23.12
C ALA A 55 23.16 -7.58 -23.63
N GLU A 56 22.54 -8.43 -22.83
CA GLU A 56 21.97 -9.69 -23.31
C GLU A 56 20.69 -9.47 -24.12
N ARG A 57 20.08 -8.28 -23.98
CA ARG A 57 18.88 -7.89 -24.73
C ARG A 57 19.28 -7.45 -26.14
N PRO A 58 18.67 -8.01 -27.20
CA PRO A 58 19.00 -7.63 -28.56
C PRO A 58 18.64 -6.16 -28.81
N VAL A 59 19.43 -5.46 -29.63
CA VAL A 59 19.20 -4.04 -29.99
C VAL A 59 17.82 -3.81 -30.61
N SER A 60 17.17 -4.83 -31.16
CA SER A 60 15.78 -4.76 -31.65
C SER A 60 14.74 -4.65 -30.53
N ALA A 61 14.99 -5.22 -29.35
CA ALA A 61 14.11 -5.16 -28.19
C ALA A 61 14.49 -3.99 -27.27
N GLY A 62 13.58 -3.05 -27.09
CA GLY A 62 13.80 -1.90 -26.21
C GLY A 62 13.65 -2.25 -24.73
N TYR A 63 14.03 -1.32 -23.85
CA TYR A 63 13.81 -1.38 -22.41
C TYR A 63 12.88 -0.23 -22.00
N GLY A 64 11.59 -0.53 -21.78
CA GLY A 64 10.56 0.46 -21.49
C GLY A 64 10.20 0.55 -20.01
N PHE A 65 9.25 1.43 -19.67
CA PHE A 65 8.72 1.52 -18.30
C PHE A 65 8.11 0.20 -17.81
N ALA A 66 7.53 -0.61 -18.69
CA ALA A 66 7.00 -1.92 -18.33
C ALA A 66 8.09 -2.89 -17.83
N ASP A 67 9.28 -2.84 -18.43
CA ASP A 67 10.42 -3.65 -18.02
C ASP A 67 10.98 -3.20 -16.67
N LEU A 68 11.08 -1.88 -16.49
CA LEU A 68 11.46 -1.29 -15.21
C LEU A 68 10.47 -1.68 -14.10
N ARG A 69 9.16 -1.70 -14.37
CA ARG A 69 8.15 -2.21 -13.42
C ARG A 69 8.36 -3.68 -13.09
N ALA A 70 8.67 -4.51 -14.08
CA ALA A 70 8.88 -5.94 -13.88
C ALA A 70 10.05 -6.26 -12.94
N CYS A 71 11.13 -5.46 -12.97
CA CYS A 71 12.28 -5.63 -12.08
C CYS A 71 12.27 -4.73 -10.83
N ALA A 72 11.30 -3.82 -10.69
CA ALA A 72 11.28 -2.82 -9.63
C ALA A 72 11.31 -3.42 -8.22
N ARG A 73 10.77 -4.63 -8.04
CA ARG A 73 10.81 -5.35 -6.77
C ARG A 73 12.21 -5.83 -6.42
N GLU A 74 12.94 -6.41 -7.36
CA GLU A 74 14.32 -6.86 -7.12
C GLU A 74 15.22 -5.66 -6.76
N LEU A 75 15.00 -4.52 -7.43
CA LEU A 75 15.68 -3.27 -7.11
C LEU A 75 15.34 -2.76 -5.71
N ALA A 76 14.08 -2.90 -5.29
CA ALA A 76 13.63 -2.54 -3.95
C ALA A 76 14.28 -3.41 -2.87
N GLU A 77 14.30 -4.72 -3.07
CA GLU A 77 14.92 -5.70 -2.17
C GLU A 77 16.42 -5.42 -2.02
N GLU A 78 17.11 -5.14 -3.14
CA GLU A 78 18.52 -4.75 -3.10
C GLU A 78 18.71 -3.44 -2.33
N ALA A 79 17.92 -2.42 -2.62
CA ALA A 79 18.05 -1.09 -2.01
C ALA A 79 17.81 -1.12 -0.50
N VAL A 80 16.76 -1.83 -0.04
CA VAL A 80 16.39 -1.94 1.38
C VAL A 80 17.51 -2.62 2.19
N ALA A 81 18.31 -3.49 1.57
CA ALA A 81 19.45 -4.14 2.22
C ALA A 81 20.71 -3.26 2.30
N ARG A 82 20.71 -2.04 1.73
CA ARG A 82 21.89 -1.17 1.72
C ARG A 82 21.96 -0.27 2.97
N PRO A 83 23.15 -0.09 3.56
CA PRO A 83 23.33 0.78 4.71
C PRO A 83 23.08 2.26 4.39
N ASN A 84 23.08 2.67 3.11
CA ASN A 84 22.76 4.04 2.71
C ASN A 84 21.27 4.28 2.41
N VAL A 85 20.41 3.34 2.79
CA VAL A 85 18.95 3.44 2.72
C VAL A 85 18.39 3.30 4.13
N SER A 86 17.50 4.21 4.51
CA SER A 86 16.82 4.19 5.81
C SER A 86 15.31 4.33 5.63
N PHE A 87 14.55 3.69 6.51
CA PHE A 87 13.10 3.78 6.56
C PHE A 87 12.65 4.35 7.90
N LEU A 88 11.84 5.40 7.83
CA LEU A 88 11.27 6.06 9.01
C LEU A 88 9.79 5.73 9.11
N SER A 89 9.36 5.00 10.13
CA SER A 89 7.93 4.75 10.28
C SER A 89 7.18 5.98 10.77
N THR A 90 5.88 6.06 10.49
CA THR A 90 5.00 7.11 11.02
C THR A 90 5.04 7.20 12.55
N GLU A 91 5.36 6.08 13.20
CA GLU A 91 5.46 5.93 14.65
C GLU A 91 6.83 6.36 15.17
N ALA A 92 7.92 5.94 14.52
CA ALA A 92 9.27 6.42 14.83
C ALA A 92 9.34 7.95 14.74
N LEU A 93 8.59 8.53 13.78
CA LEU A 93 8.35 9.96 13.75
C LEU A 93 7.62 10.41 15.00
N ALA A 94 6.41 9.90 15.30
CA ALA A 94 5.63 10.33 16.47
C ALA A 94 6.42 10.30 17.79
N GLU A 95 7.27 9.29 17.99
CA GLU A 95 8.08 9.07 19.19
C GLU A 95 9.35 9.94 19.25
N GLY A 96 9.71 10.63 18.15
CA GLY A 96 10.90 11.46 18.08
C GLY A 96 12.19 10.65 18.08
N ALA A 97 12.16 9.42 17.54
CA ALA A 97 13.33 8.57 17.40
C ALA A 97 14.42 9.28 16.55
N PRO A 98 15.71 9.10 16.87
CA PRO A 98 16.79 9.66 16.08
C PRO A 98 16.75 9.07 14.67
N LEU A 99 16.54 9.94 13.69
CA LEU A 99 16.31 9.56 12.30
C LEU A 99 17.60 9.16 11.57
N TRP A 100 18.76 9.46 12.17
CA TRP A 100 20.10 9.14 11.67
C TRP A 100 20.74 8.09 12.58
N SER A 101 20.85 6.85 12.11
CA SER A 101 21.69 5.85 12.76
C SER A 101 23.16 6.00 12.33
N ALA A 102 24.09 5.59 13.20
CA ALA A 102 25.51 5.50 12.87
C ALA A 102 25.79 4.66 11.60
N GLU A 103 25.04 3.58 11.41
CA GLU A 103 25.10 2.72 10.22
C GLU A 103 24.69 3.48 8.96
N PHE A 104 23.56 4.20 9.01
CA PHE A 104 23.11 5.01 7.88
C PHE A 104 24.12 6.10 7.53
N ALA A 105 24.63 6.80 8.56
CA ALA A 105 25.64 7.83 8.37
C ALA A 105 26.92 7.28 7.70
N ALA A 106 27.34 6.06 8.07
CA ALA A 106 28.48 5.39 7.46
C ALA A 106 28.21 4.99 6.00
N GLY A 107 27.06 4.38 5.74
CA GLY A 107 26.65 4.00 4.38
C GLY A 107 26.56 5.21 3.45
N VAL A 108 26.03 6.34 3.92
CA VAL A 108 25.96 7.60 3.16
C VAL A 108 27.35 8.14 2.84
N ARG A 109 28.29 8.09 3.78
CA ARG A 109 29.69 8.50 3.57
C ARG A 109 30.41 7.62 2.54
N GLU A 110 30.17 6.32 2.57
CA GLU A 110 30.80 5.35 1.67
C GLU A 110 30.24 5.44 0.25
N SER A 111 28.90 5.46 0.11
CA SER A 111 28.22 5.48 -1.18
C SER A 111 28.19 6.86 -1.84
N GLY A 112 28.38 7.92 -1.06
CA GLY A 112 28.32 9.29 -1.53
C GLY A 112 26.90 9.81 -1.77
N PHE A 113 25.86 9.11 -1.30
CA PHE A 113 24.45 9.54 -1.31
C PHE A 113 23.62 8.79 -0.25
N GLY A 114 22.42 9.27 0.05
CA GLY A 114 21.47 8.55 0.92
C GLY A 114 20.02 8.64 0.48
N VAL A 115 19.25 7.58 0.75
CA VAL A 115 17.80 7.56 0.53
C VAL A 115 17.09 7.35 1.86
N VAL A 116 16.15 8.23 2.17
CA VAL A 116 15.28 8.10 3.33
C VAL A 116 13.85 7.90 2.84
N GLY A 117 13.37 6.67 2.96
CA GLY A 117 11.96 6.34 2.80
C GLY A 117 11.21 6.56 4.11
N PHE A 118 9.91 6.79 4.02
CA PHE A 118 9.04 6.71 5.17
C PHE A 118 8.20 5.43 5.08
N ALA A 119 8.27 4.60 6.11
CA ALA A 119 7.58 3.34 6.24
C ALA A 119 6.21 3.57 6.88
N GLY A 120 5.21 3.94 6.09
CA GLY A 120 3.89 4.21 6.64
C GLY A 120 2.78 4.04 5.62
N VAL A 121 2.10 2.90 5.70
CA VAL A 121 0.83 2.57 5.04
C VAL A 121 0.87 2.62 3.51
N SER A 122 0.87 1.44 2.88
CA SER A 122 0.45 1.29 1.49
C SER A 122 -1.04 1.70 1.37
N HIS A 123 -1.29 2.99 1.16
CA HIS A 123 -2.36 3.33 0.23
C HIS A 123 -1.80 3.12 -1.19
N GLY A 124 -2.67 2.80 -2.13
CA GLY A 124 -2.35 1.81 -3.16
C GLY A 124 -2.99 2.19 -4.47
N SER A 125 -2.24 1.96 -5.52
CA SER A 125 -2.27 2.80 -6.70
C SER A 125 -3.60 2.68 -7.41
N GLY A 126 -4.31 3.79 -7.53
CA GLY A 126 -5.52 3.86 -8.34
C GLY A 126 -5.17 4.36 -9.73
N THR A 127 -4.94 3.46 -10.69
CA THR A 127 -5.24 3.75 -12.10
C THR A 127 -6.45 2.94 -12.56
N GLY A 128 -7.59 3.60 -12.48
CA GLY A 128 -8.89 3.14 -12.94
C GLY A 128 -9.80 4.35 -13.00
N GLY A 129 -10.42 4.61 -14.16
CA GLY A 129 -11.05 5.88 -14.55
C GLY A 129 -12.32 6.32 -13.78
N GLY A 130 -12.31 6.28 -12.45
CA GLY A 130 -13.15 7.12 -11.61
C GLY A 130 -12.41 8.44 -11.33
N ALA A 131 -13.13 9.58 -11.28
CA ALA A 131 -12.54 10.91 -11.13
C ALA A 131 -11.38 10.94 -10.12
N GLU A 132 -10.16 11.15 -10.61
CA GLU A 132 -8.96 11.21 -9.77
C GLU A 132 -9.20 12.22 -8.64
N PRO A 133 -8.85 11.89 -7.38
CA PRO A 133 -8.78 12.91 -6.36
C PRO A 133 -7.82 13.99 -6.87
N GLY A 134 -8.35 15.20 -7.04
CA GLY A 134 -7.55 16.33 -7.48
C GLY A 134 -6.28 16.43 -6.63
N PRO A 135 -5.13 16.71 -7.25
CA PRO A 135 -3.87 16.74 -6.54
C PRO A 135 -3.93 17.75 -5.37
N PHE A 136 -3.42 17.36 -4.21
CA PHE A 136 -3.39 18.26 -3.05
C PHE A 136 -2.15 19.15 -3.12
N ARG A 137 -2.25 20.39 -2.63
CA ARG A 137 -1.09 21.29 -2.61
C ARG A 137 -0.24 21.01 -1.40
N ALA A 138 0.97 20.50 -1.60
CA ALA A 138 1.97 20.39 -0.55
C ALA A 138 3.08 21.40 -0.78
N THR A 139 3.48 22.10 0.27
CA THR A 139 4.75 22.84 0.29
C THR A 139 5.70 22.16 1.26
N TRP A 140 6.85 21.73 0.74
CA TRP A 140 7.93 21.16 1.53
C TRP A 140 9.05 22.17 1.67
N HIS A 141 9.61 22.29 2.87
CA HIS A 141 10.82 23.04 3.10
C HIS A 141 11.85 22.12 3.74
N LEU A 142 12.99 22.00 3.07
CA LEU A 142 14.18 21.38 3.64
C LEU A 142 15.18 22.48 3.94
N ASP A 143 15.38 22.77 5.22
CA ASP A 143 16.34 23.78 5.69
C ASP A 143 17.64 23.08 6.10
N HIS A 144 18.76 23.51 5.53
CA HIS A 144 20.12 23.13 5.94
C HIS A 144 20.94 24.40 6.21
N GLY A 145 21.08 24.81 7.47
CA GLY A 145 21.74 26.09 7.80
C GLY A 145 21.05 27.33 7.17
N PRO A 146 21.64 28.53 7.25
CA PRO A 146 20.90 29.79 7.09
C PRO A 146 20.37 30.12 5.68
N SER A 147 20.65 29.32 4.65
CA SER A 147 20.30 29.71 3.27
C SER A 147 20.30 28.55 2.26
N SER A 148 19.47 27.54 2.46
CA SER A 148 19.02 26.69 1.35
C SER A 148 17.57 26.28 1.53
N ARG A 149 16.77 26.48 0.47
CA ARG A 149 15.34 26.16 0.41
C ARG A 149 15.11 25.37 -0.86
N VAL A 150 14.68 24.12 -0.73
CA VAL A 150 14.03 23.41 -1.84
C VAL A 150 12.54 23.55 -1.60
N LEU A 151 11.90 24.35 -2.45
CA LEU A 151 10.45 24.54 -2.45
C LEU A 151 9.88 23.64 -3.53
N PHE A 152 9.08 22.66 -3.13
CA PHE A 152 8.09 22.09 -4.04
C PHE A 152 6.79 22.82 -3.77
N ASP A 153 6.27 23.56 -4.74
CA ASP A 153 4.95 24.20 -4.68
C ASP A 153 4.16 23.72 -5.89
N GLY A 154 3.18 22.86 -5.67
CA GLY A 154 2.40 22.31 -6.75
C GLY A 154 1.39 21.25 -6.34
N PRO A 155 0.48 20.90 -7.24
CA PRO A 155 -0.34 19.71 -7.13
C PRO A 155 0.54 18.47 -6.89
N VAL A 156 0.25 17.72 -5.83
CA VAL A 156 0.99 16.53 -5.43
C VAL A 156 0.12 15.27 -5.58
N THR A 157 0.67 14.26 -6.27
CA THR A 157 0.10 12.91 -6.37
C THR A 157 0.33 12.12 -5.07
N ASP A 158 0.02 10.84 -4.98
CA ASP A 158 0.11 10.09 -3.72
C ASP A 158 1.52 10.00 -3.10
N ARG A 159 2.59 10.30 -3.86
CA ARG A 159 3.97 10.33 -3.35
C ARG A 159 4.78 11.51 -3.87
N VAL A 160 5.73 11.97 -3.06
CA VAL A 160 6.71 13.01 -3.40
C VAL A 160 8.10 12.50 -3.15
N SER A 161 9.02 12.86 -4.05
CA SER A 161 10.43 12.87 -3.72
C SER A 161 11.06 14.23 -3.92
N PHE A 162 11.92 14.60 -2.98
CA PHE A 162 12.74 15.80 -3.03
C PHE A 162 14.10 15.51 -2.39
N GLY A 163 15.10 16.35 -2.66
CA GLY A 163 16.44 16.13 -2.15
C GLY A 163 17.27 17.41 -2.05
N THR A 164 18.53 17.25 -1.69
CA THR A 164 19.52 18.34 -1.57
C THR A 164 20.39 18.41 -2.84
N GLY A 165 20.36 19.52 -3.59
CA GLY A 165 20.98 19.60 -4.92
C GLY A 165 21.35 21.00 -5.44
N THR A 166 22.10 21.05 -6.55
CA THR A 166 22.30 22.24 -7.41
C THR A 166 21.35 22.23 -8.60
N GLU A 167 21.20 23.35 -9.32
CA GLU A 167 20.25 23.51 -10.44
C GLU A 167 20.32 22.41 -11.53
N THR A 168 21.53 21.95 -11.89
CA THR A 168 21.73 20.84 -12.85
C THR A 168 21.38 19.47 -12.25
N HIS A 169 21.70 19.26 -10.97
CA HIS A 169 21.24 18.07 -10.22
C HIS A 169 19.71 18.06 -10.08
N ASP A 170 19.11 19.24 -9.93
CA ASP A 170 17.66 19.39 -9.83
C ASP A 170 16.99 19.10 -11.17
N ALA A 171 17.62 19.40 -12.31
CA ALA A 171 17.10 19.05 -13.63
C ALA A 171 17.10 17.53 -13.87
N LEU A 172 18.22 16.86 -13.58
CA LEU A 172 18.33 15.39 -13.59
C LEU A 172 17.31 14.76 -12.64
N THR A 173 17.22 15.28 -11.42
CA THR A 173 16.27 14.81 -10.40
C THR A 173 14.83 15.02 -10.85
N ARG A 174 14.47 16.19 -11.42
CA ARG A 174 13.12 16.46 -11.94
C ARG A 174 12.74 15.52 -13.07
N ALA A 175 13.64 15.27 -14.02
CA ALA A 175 13.38 14.36 -15.14
C ALA A 175 13.21 12.91 -14.66
N CYS A 176 14.06 12.45 -13.74
CA CYS A 176 13.90 11.15 -13.11
C CYS A 176 12.62 11.08 -12.25
N ASN A 177 12.23 12.16 -11.56
CA ASN A 177 10.99 12.23 -10.79
C ASN A 177 9.74 12.18 -11.69
N ALA A 178 9.78 12.83 -12.85
CA ALA A 178 8.75 12.72 -13.86
C ALA A 178 8.64 11.27 -14.37
N ALA A 179 9.78 10.60 -14.59
CA ALA A 179 9.82 9.18 -14.93
C ALA A 179 9.19 8.29 -13.84
N VAL A 180 9.40 8.62 -12.55
CA VAL A 180 8.75 7.92 -11.44
C VAL A 180 7.25 8.25 -11.37
N ALA A 181 6.84 9.47 -11.69
CA ALA A 181 5.42 9.84 -11.75
C ALA A 181 4.67 9.12 -12.88
N ASP A 182 5.35 8.86 -14.02
CA ASP A 182 4.80 8.16 -15.19
C ASP A 182 4.81 6.62 -15.04
N LEU A 183 5.46 6.08 -14.01
CA LEU A 183 5.40 4.65 -13.67
C LEU A 183 4.07 4.22 -13.02
N ASP A 184 3.13 5.16 -12.82
CA ASP A 184 1.86 5.09 -12.09
C ASP A 184 1.93 5.25 -10.55
N THR A 185 0.80 5.68 -9.98
CA THR A 185 0.67 6.60 -8.84
C THR A 185 0.96 6.06 -7.43
N GLU A 186 1.05 4.75 -7.17
CA GLU A 186 1.47 4.23 -5.84
C GLU A 186 2.16 2.87 -5.94
N LEU A 187 3.39 2.84 -6.44
CA LEU A 187 4.29 1.73 -6.11
C LEU A 187 4.40 1.61 -4.57
N PRO A 188 4.45 0.38 -4.00
CA PRO A 188 4.76 0.16 -2.59
C PRO A 188 5.97 1.00 -2.14
N GLY A 189 5.99 1.42 -0.87
CA GLY A 189 7.00 2.38 -0.39
C GLY A 189 8.44 1.96 -0.63
N GLN A 190 8.70 0.65 -0.54
CA GLN A 190 10.00 0.08 -0.81
C GLN A 190 10.35 0.11 -2.29
N ILE A 191 9.38 -0.13 -3.18
CA ILE A 191 9.60 -0.07 -4.64
C ILE A 191 9.94 1.36 -5.07
N PHE A 192 9.20 2.35 -4.60
CA PHE A 192 9.53 3.75 -4.89
C PHE A 192 10.91 4.15 -4.34
N VAL A 193 11.28 3.65 -3.16
CA VAL A 193 12.62 3.84 -2.58
C VAL A 193 13.71 3.16 -3.43
N GLY A 194 13.47 1.95 -3.94
CA GLY A 194 14.38 1.26 -4.85
C GLY A 194 14.63 2.04 -6.13
N ILE A 195 13.58 2.61 -6.72
CA ILE A 195 13.70 3.48 -7.90
C ILE A 195 14.45 4.77 -7.57
N ALA A 196 14.13 5.42 -6.44
CA ALA A 196 14.85 6.60 -5.98
C ALA A 196 16.35 6.30 -5.73
N TRP A 197 16.67 5.10 -5.26
CA TRP A 197 18.03 4.60 -5.07
C TRP A 197 18.76 4.40 -6.40
N GLU A 198 18.13 3.77 -7.41
CA GLU A 198 18.69 3.67 -8.77
C GLU A 198 18.97 5.06 -9.39
N ILE A 199 18.06 6.01 -9.20
CA ILE A 199 18.22 7.38 -9.71
C ILE A 199 19.43 8.07 -9.05
N LEU A 200 19.63 7.87 -7.75
CA LEU A 200 20.79 8.47 -7.07
C LEU A 200 22.10 7.77 -7.44
N LYS A 201 22.10 6.46 -7.72
CA LYS A 201 23.27 5.80 -8.33
C LYS A 201 23.64 6.46 -9.66
N LEU A 202 22.65 6.70 -10.54
CA LEU A 202 22.88 7.39 -11.82
C LEU A 202 23.46 8.79 -11.60
N SER A 203 22.89 9.54 -10.66
CA SER A 203 23.33 10.90 -10.32
C SER A 203 24.77 10.95 -9.81
N VAL A 204 25.16 10.00 -8.94
CA VAL A 204 26.54 9.90 -8.43
C VAL A 204 27.51 9.46 -9.52
N SER A 205 27.13 8.56 -10.44
CA SER A 205 27.96 8.20 -11.58
C SER A 205 28.23 9.37 -12.53
N LEU A 206 27.24 10.27 -12.72
CA LEU A 206 27.39 11.47 -13.54
C LEU A 206 28.07 12.63 -12.80
N ARG A 207 28.23 12.53 -11.48
CA ARG A 207 28.74 13.60 -10.62
C ARG A 207 30.15 14.05 -10.97
N THR A 208 31.02 13.15 -11.42
CA THR A 208 32.39 13.53 -11.82
C THR A 208 32.42 14.41 -13.07
N ARG A 209 31.30 14.50 -13.80
CA ARG A 209 31.12 15.33 -15.01
C ARG A 209 30.30 16.59 -14.77
N LEU A 210 29.46 16.57 -13.74
CA LEU A 210 28.77 17.73 -13.24
C LEU A 210 29.77 18.53 -12.40
N ASP A 211 30.10 19.78 -12.75
CA ASP A 211 30.88 20.72 -11.92
C ASP A 211 30.12 21.11 -10.62
N ALA A 212 29.52 20.13 -9.97
CA ALA A 212 28.68 20.25 -8.79
C ALA A 212 29.56 20.22 -7.53
N PRO A 213 29.21 21.03 -6.51
CA PRO A 213 29.91 21.03 -5.24
C PRO A 213 29.89 19.63 -4.58
N PRO A 214 30.85 19.32 -3.69
CA PRO A 214 31.02 17.99 -3.08
C PRO A 214 29.93 17.58 -2.07
N LYS A 215 28.79 18.28 -2.00
CA LYS A 215 27.69 17.95 -1.07
C LYS A 215 27.07 16.58 -1.36
N ILE A 216 26.92 15.76 -0.35
CA ILE A 216 26.30 14.42 -0.48
C ILE A 216 24.79 14.59 -0.69
N PRO A 217 24.22 14.13 -1.83
CA PRO A 217 22.79 14.21 -2.05
C PRO A 217 22.04 13.26 -1.11
N LEU A 218 21.00 13.80 -0.49
CA LEU A 218 20.01 13.03 0.27
C LEU A 218 18.66 13.17 -0.41
N ARG A 219 17.93 12.06 -0.53
CA ARG A 219 16.59 12.05 -1.12
C ARG A 219 15.59 11.49 -0.13
N PHE A 220 14.51 12.23 0.06
CA PHE A 220 13.36 11.84 0.88
C PHE A 220 12.24 11.35 -0.02
N VAL A 221 11.57 10.28 0.39
CA VAL A 221 10.42 9.71 -0.29
C VAL A 221 9.24 9.65 0.67
N LEU A 222 8.22 10.46 0.42
CA LEU A 222 7.01 10.59 1.25
C LEU A 222 5.78 10.13 0.49
N GLY A 223 4.90 9.38 1.14
CA GLY A 223 3.54 9.12 0.70
C GLY A 223 2.51 10.08 1.30
N ARG A 224 1.26 9.96 0.84
CA ARG A 224 0.10 10.74 1.32
C ARG A 224 -0.19 10.51 2.81
N ALA A 225 0.05 9.29 3.31
CA ALA A 225 -0.05 8.95 4.72
C ALA A 225 1.01 9.67 5.58
N ASP A 226 2.28 9.60 5.18
CA ASP A 226 3.40 10.30 5.83
C ASP A 226 3.15 11.81 5.88
N THR A 227 2.64 12.35 4.77
CA THR A 227 2.26 13.76 4.66
C THR A 227 1.17 14.16 5.64
N THR A 228 0.26 13.25 5.98
CA THR A 228 -0.80 13.54 6.94
C THR A 228 -0.27 13.58 8.38
N VAL A 229 0.72 12.73 8.72
CA VAL A 229 1.42 12.84 10.00
C VAL A 229 2.12 14.20 10.10
N LEU A 230 2.81 14.62 9.02
CA LEU A 230 3.49 15.91 8.96
C LEU A 230 2.53 17.12 8.88
N PHE A 231 1.29 16.94 8.43
CA PHE A 231 0.24 17.96 8.56
C PHE A 231 -0.08 18.25 10.05
N HIS A 232 -0.17 17.20 10.87
CA HIS A 232 -0.38 17.34 12.32
C HIS A 232 0.92 17.72 13.07
N ARG A 233 2.08 17.35 12.53
CA ARG A 233 3.41 17.67 13.05
C ARG A 233 4.24 18.42 12.00
N ARG A 234 4.01 19.74 11.93
CA ARG A 234 4.47 20.62 10.83
C ARG A 234 5.98 20.70 10.61
N THR A 235 6.79 20.29 11.58
CA THR A 235 8.25 20.32 11.51
C THR A 235 8.83 19.03 12.07
N LEU A 236 9.77 18.46 11.32
CA LEU A 236 10.60 17.33 11.70
C LEU A 236 12.07 17.77 11.68
N GLU A 237 12.77 17.58 12.79
CA GLU A 237 14.22 17.83 12.86
C GLU A 237 14.99 16.51 12.71
N LEU A 238 15.92 16.49 11.77
CA LEU A 238 16.82 15.40 11.42
C LEU A 238 18.23 15.82 11.87
N THR A 239 18.61 15.48 13.09
CA THR A 239 19.93 15.84 13.64
C THR A 239 20.99 14.83 13.18
N PRO A 240 22.06 15.24 12.48
CA PRO A 240 23.19 14.36 12.21
C PRO A 240 23.95 14.04 13.51
N GLU A 241 24.56 12.86 13.58
CA GLU A 241 25.36 12.47 14.75
C GLU A 241 26.65 13.30 14.89
N SER A 242 27.21 13.86 13.80
CA SER A 242 28.64 14.24 13.79
C SER A 242 28.98 15.72 13.57
N ASP A 243 28.04 16.62 13.25
CA ASP A 243 28.37 18.03 12.95
C ASP A 243 27.42 19.09 13.57
N GLY A 244 26.37 18.66 14.28
CA GLY A 244 25.40 19.55 14.92
C GLY A 244 24.49 20.34 13.97
N THR A 245 24.55 20.11 12.65
CA THR A 245 23.71 20.83 11.68
C THR A 245 22.41 20.06 11.43
N ALA A 246 21.35 20.38 12.18
CA ALA A 246 20.05 19.74 11.99
C ALA A 246 19.44 20.08 10.61
N LEU A 247 19.09 19.05 9.85
CA LEU A 247 18.22 19.15 8.69
C LEU A 247 16.78 19.33 9.20
N ARG A 248 16.06 20.37 8.76
CA ARG A 248 14.64 20.52 9.12
C ARG A 248 13.76 20.27 7.94
N LEU A 249 12.87 19.28 8.05
CA LEU A 249 11.81 19.04 7.09
C LEU A 249 10.52 19.69 7.61
N ARG A 250 9.95 20.62 6.86
CA ARG A 250 8.72 21.32 7.23
C ARG A 250 7.64 21.15 6.18
N TYR A 251 6.42 20.98 6.65
CA TYR A 251 5.23 20.87 5.82
C TYR A 251 4.37 22.13 5.93
N GLY A 252 4.05 22.73 4.79
CA GLY A 252 3.27 23.96 4.63
C GLY A 252 2.02 23.83 3.76
N GLY A 253 1.61 22.61 3.40
CA GLY A 253 0.51 22.33 2.48
C GLY A 253 -0.90 22.24 3.07
N GLU A 254 -1.87 22.03 2.18
CA GLU A 254 -3.27 21.70 2.49
C GLU A 254 -3.41 20.24 2.94
N ARG A 255 -4.32 19.97 3.88
CA ARG A 255 -4.57 18.61 4.40
C ARG A 255 -4.73 17.61 3.25
N PRO A 256 -3.94 16.51 3.24
CA PRO A 256 -4.04 15.51 2.18
C PRO A 256 -5.46 14.94 2.02
N SER A 257 -5.93 14.82 0.78
CA SER A 257 -7.20 14.21 0.39
C SER A 257 -6.98 12.76 -0.06
N PHE A 258 -7.79 11.83 0.41
CA PHE A 258 -7.68 10.40 0.06
C PHE A 258 -8.65 10.05 -1.08
N PRO A 259 -8.31 9.10 -1.97
CA PRO A 259 -9.18 8.70 -3.06
C PRO A 259 -10.52 8.23 -2.50
N SER A 260 -11.60 8.91 -2.91
CA SER A 260 -12.96 8.53 -2.56
C SER A 260 -13.64 7.89 -3.76
N GLY A 261 -14.17 6.69 -3.58
CA GLY A 261 -14.93 6.00 -4.62
C GLY A 261 -16.42 6.02 -4.34
N ALA A 262 -17.22 5.90 -5.39
CA ALA A 262 -18.62 5.52 -5.22
C ALA A 262 -18.69 4.05 -4.80
N LEU A 263 -19.58 3.69 -3.89
CA LEU A 263 -19.78 2.29 -3.53
C LEU A 263 -20.66 1.63 -4.59
N GLU A 264 -20.22 0.48 -5.08
CA GLU A 264 -21.02 -0.43 -5.89
C GLU A 264 -21.04 -1.79 -5.21
N TYR A 265 -22.06 -2.61 -5.49
CA TYR A 265 -22.01 -4.02 -5.12
C TYR A 265 -22.44 -4.93 -6.26
N ALA A 266 -21.85 -6.11 -6.33
CA ALA A 266 -22.25 -7.19 -7.19
C ALA A 266 -22.54 -8.43 -6.34
N THR A 267 -23.35 -9.34 -6.89
CA THR A 267 -23.71 -10.60 -6.21
C THR A 267 -23.25 -11.79 -7.02
N TYR A 268 -22.83 -12.83 -6.32
CA TYR A 268 -22.37 -14.08 -6.90
C TYR A 268 -23.19 -15.25 -6.33
N ARG A 269 -23.62 -16.15 -7.21
CA ARG A 269 -24.28 -17.42 -6.86
C ARG A 269 -23.43 -18.57 -7.36
N ALA A 270 -22.80 -19.28 -6.44
CA ALA A 270 -22.13 -20.53 -6.77
C ALA A 270 -23.16 -21.66 -6.93
N THR A 271 -23.70 -21.82 -8.13
CA THR A 271 -24.35 -23.07 -8.55
C THR A 271 -23.31 -23.91 -9.28
N GLY A 272 -23.37 -25.25 -9.26
CA GLY A 272 -22.46 -26.14 -10.03
C GLY A 272 -22.59 -26.04 -11.56
N GLN A 273 -23.04 -24.90 -12.06
CA GLN A 273 -23.22 -24.44 -13.44
C GLN A 273 -22.77 -22.97 -13.42
N PRO A 274 -22.19 -22.41 -14.49
CA PRO A 274 -21.75 -21.01 -14.51
C PRO A 274 -22.96 -20.06 -14.41
N SER A 275 -23.40 -19.76 -13.19
CA SER A 275 -24.31 -18.65 -12.92
C SER A 275 -23.43 -17.42 -12.73
N PRO A 276 -23.46 -16.45 -13.64
CA PRO A 276 -22.55 -15.31 -13.62
C PRO A 276 -22.83 -14.39 -12.43
N TRP A 277 -21.85 -13.55 -12.13
CA TRP A 277 -22.01 -12.35 -11.33
C TRP A 277 -23.21 -11.51 -11.81
N SER A 278 -23.90 -10.84 -10.89
CA SER A 278 -24.86 -9.81 -11.26
C SER A 278 -24.15 -8.59 -11.84
N ALA A 279 -24.85 -7.80 -12.66
CA ALA A 279 -24.40 -6.45 -12.98
C ALA A 279 -24.15 -5.64 -11.69
N PRO A 280 -23.09 -4.81 -11.62
CA PRO A 280 -22.86 -3.92 -10.50
C PRO A 280 -24.05 -2.99 -10.26
N VAL A 281 -24.43 -2.87 -8.99
CA VAL A 281 -25.45 -1.94 -8.53
C VAL A 281 -24.76 -0.74 -7.90
N PRO A 282 -24.79 0.45 -8.53
CA PRO A 282 -24.22 1.65 -7.95
C PRO A 282 -25.07 2.16 -6.80
N LEU A 283 -24.39 2.65 -5.76
CA LEU A 283 -25.02 3.26 -4.59
C LEU A 283 -24.77 4.77 -4.59
N ALA A 284 -25.73 5.53 -4.08
CA ALA A 284 -25.55 6.96 -3.77
C ALA A 284 -24.69 7.17 -2.50
N LEU A 285 -23.72 6.28 -2.27
CA LEU A 285 -22.82 6.27 -1.13
C LEU A 285 -21.38 6.44 -1.64
N ARG A 286 -20.58 7.21 -0.91
CA ARG A 286 -19.15 7.38 -1.20
C ARG A 286 -18.33 6.97 0.00
N SER A 287 -17.14 6.43 -0.26
CA SER A 287 -16.22 6.04 0.80
C SER A 287 -14.76 6.27 0.47
N VAL A 288 -13.94 6.47 1.52
CA VAL A 288 -12.47 6.54 1.48
C VAL A 288 -11.80 5.25 1.97
N THR A 289 -12.57 4.22 2.33
CA THR A 289 -12.07 2.90 2.74
C THR A 289 -12.82 1.79 2.03
N ALA A 290 -12.24 0.60 1.95
CA ALA A 290 -13.01 -0.59 1.60
C ALA A 290 -14.20 -0.72 2.57
N PRO A 291 -15.42 -1.01 2.09
CA PRO A 291 -16.55 -1.27 2.96
C PRO A 291 -16.39 -2.63 3.65
N SER A 292 -17.05 -2.81 4.79
CA SER A 292 -17.24 -4.12 5.43
C SER A 292 -18.69 -4.50 5.43
N LEU A 293 -18.97 -5.80 5.24
CA LEU A 293 -20.32 -6.33 5.11
C LEU A 293 -20.56 -7.44 6.13
N VAL A 294 -21.79 -7.53 6.65
CA VAL A 294 -22.23 -8.68 7.43
C VAL A 294 -23.75 -8.86 7.33
N SER A 295 -24.21 -10.12 7.27
CA SER A 295 -25.64 -10.45 7.36
C SER A 295 -26.06 -10.55 8.83
N TYR A 296 -27.11 -9.83 9.22
CA TYR A 296 -27.60 -9.81 10.61
C TYR A 296 -29.11 -9.60 10.65
N ARG A 297 -29.82 -10.49 11.36
CA ARG A 297 -31.28 -10.48 11.53
C ARG A 297 -32.06 -10.30 10.21
N GLY A 298 -31.59 -10.95 9.15
CA GLY A 298 -32.24 -10.93 7.83
C GLY A 298 -31.95 -9.69 6.99
N ASP A 299 -31.15 -8.75 7.49
CA ASP A 299 -30.70 -7.58 6.75
C ASP A 299 -29.19 -7.70 6.44
N LEU A 300 -28.71 -7.04 5.39
CA LEU A 300 -27.27 -6.90 5.11
C LEU A 300 -26.79 -5.53 5.58
N HIS A 301 -25.75 -5.51 6.41
CA HIS A 301 -25.20 -4.30 7.01
C HIS A 301 -23.86 -3.96 6.36
N ALA A 302 -23.65 -2.67 6.07
CA ALA A 302 -22.39 -2.15 5.55
C ALA A 302 -21.81 -1.08 6.49
N VAL A 303 -20.50 -1.12 6.72
CA VAL A 303 -19.74 -0.05 7.42
C VAL A 303 -18.65 0.47 6.49
N PHE A 304 -18.51 1.80 6.41
CA PHE A 304 -17.57 2.47 5.51
C PHE A 304 -17.21 3.87 6.02
N ALA A 305 -16.03 4.39 5.69
CA ALA A 305 -15.62 5.75 6.07
C ALA A 305 -16.11 6.77 5.05
N ARG A 306 -16.80 7.85 5.47
CA ARG A 306 -17.23 8.90 4.53
C ARG A 306 -16.08 9.81 4.08
N PRO A 307 -16.13 10.39 2.88
CA PRO A 307 -15.19 11.42 2.45
C PRO A 307 -15.21 12.66 3.36
N GLY A 308 -14.09 13.39 3.41
CA GLY A 308 -13.92 14.57 4.25
C GLY A 308 -13.32 14.22 5.62
N ASP A 309 -14.17 13.97 6.61
CA ASP A 309 -13.73 13.73 8.00
C ASP A 309 -13.41 12.27 8.33
N GLN A 310 -13.55 11.36 7.37
CA GLN A 310 -13.23 9.94 7.51
C GLN A 310 -14.08 9.20 8.54
N ARG A 311 -15.20 9.82 8.99
CA ARG A 311 -16.07 9.24 10.02
C ARG A 311 -16.67 7.93 9.54
N LEU A 312 -16.70 6.93 10.42
CA LEU A 312 -17.34 5.66 10.12
C LEU A 312 -18.87 5.81 10.07
N MET A 313 -19.41 5.38 8.93
CA MET A 313 -20.83 5.39 8.61
C MET A 313 -21.31 3.96 8.45
N TRP A 314 -22.61 3.77 8.69
CA TRP A 314 -23.32 2.52 8.56
C TRP A 314 -24.55 2.71 7.68
N SER A 315 -24.81 1.74 6.83
CA SER A 315 -26.03 1.61 6.04
C SER A 315 -26.50 0.16 6.06
N ARG A 316 -27.80 -0.06 5.86
CA ARG A 316 -28.41 -1.37 5.90
C ARG A 316 -29.30 -1.59 4.69
N LEU A 317 -29.12 -2.73 4.03
CA LEU A 317 -29.98 -3.23 2.99
C LEU A 317 -31.11 -4.04 3.62
N ARG A 318 -32.34 -3.63 3.33
CA ARG A 318 -33.58 -4.32 3.69
C ARG A 318 -34.53 -4.21 2.51
N ASP A 319 -35.13 -5.34 2.12
CA ASP A 319 -36.11 -5.40 1.03
C ASP A 319 -35.61 -4.72 -0.26
N GLY A 320 -34.33 -4.94 -0.61
CA GLY A 320 -33.69 -4.38 -1.79
C GLY A 320 -33.29 -2.90 -1.70
N THR A 321 -33.57 -2.23 -0.57
CA THR A 321 -33.27 -0.80 -0.37
C THR A 321 -32.21 -0.57 0.70
N TRP A 322 -31.16 0.19 0.37
CA TRP A 322 -30.18 0.65 1.34
C TRP A 322 -30.69 1.87 2.11
N SER A 323 -30.55 1.86 3.43
CA SER A 323 -30.90 3.00 4.29
C SER A 323 -29.95 4.19 4.07
N ALA A 324 -30.41 5.39 4.39
CA ALA A 324 -29.53 6.55 4.48
C ALA A 324 -28.37 6.27 5.48
N PRO A 325 -27.14 6.73 5.20
CA PRO A 325 -26.00 6.51 6.10
C PRO A 325 -26.19 7.17 7.45
N ALA A 326 -25.96 6.42 8.52
CA ALA A 326 -25.94 6.90 9.90
C ALA A 326 -24.56 6.65 10.52
N PRO A 327 -24.08 7.47 11.46
CA PRO A 327 -22.78 7.28 12.08
C PRO A 327 -22.74 6.01 12.94
N VAL A 328 -21.65 5.25 12.83
CA VAL A 328 -21.33 4.14 13.75
C VAL A 328 -20.86 4.67 15.10
N GLY A 329 -20.10 5.77 15.08
CA GLY A 329 -19.50 6.39 16.26
C GLY A 329 -19.09 7.83 15.99
N GLY A 330 -18.22 8.39 16.83
CA GLY A 330 -17.68 9.74 16.67
C GLY A 330 -16.36 9.78 15.90
N SER A 331 -15.68 8.64 15.78
CA SER A 331 -14.33 8.55 15.26
C SER A 331 -14.30 8.22 13.76
N GLY A 332 -13.15 8.48 13.14
CA GLY A 332 -12.88 8.15 11.76
C GLY A 332 -11.78 7.10 11.61
N SER A 333 -11.70 6.49 10.43
CA SER A 333 -10.64 5.56 10.08
C SER A 333 -10.18 5.76 8.64
N ARG A 334 -8.90 5.44 8.38
CA ARG A 334 -8.31 5.36 7.03
C ARG A 334 -8.24 3.93 6.51
N GLN A 335 -8.72 2.98 7.31
CA GLN A 335 -8.67 1.57 7.03
C GLN A 335 -10.07 0.99 7.11
N ARG A 336 -10.29 -0.16 6.46
CA ARG A 336 -11.56 -0.87 6.55
C ARG A 336 -11.86 -1.18 8.02
N ALA A 337 -13.05 -0.87 8.51
CA ALA A 337 -13.46 -1.26 9.86
C ALA A 337 -13.87 -2.74 9.87
N ALA A 338 -13.46 -3.53 10.84
CA ALA A 338 -13.92 -4.90 11.01
C ALA A 338 -15.40 -4.93 11.41
N LEU A 339 -16.16 -5.93 10.96
CA LEU A 339 -17.57 -6.08 11.29
C LEU A 339 -17.96 -7.57 11.39
N THR A 340 -18.54 -7.99 12.51
CA THR A 340 -19.03 -9.37 12.68
C THR A 340 -20.29 -9.45 13.53
N VAL A 341 -21.01 -10.57 13.46
CA VAL A 341 -22.10 -10.90 14.39
C VAL A 341 -21.57 -11.77 15.51
N HIS A 342 -21.85 -11.40 16.76
CA HIS A 342 -21.57 -12.23 17.92
C HIS A 342 -22.62 -12.00 19.00
N GLY A 343 -23.14 -13.08 19.61
CA GLY A 343 -24.13 -12.98 20.69
C GLY A 343 -25.36 -12.13 20.34
N ASP A 344 -25.88 -12.28 19.13
CA ASP A 344 -27.01 -11.52 18.57
C ASP A 344 -26.81 -9.99 18.61
N ARG A 345 -25.58 -9.56 18.32
CA ARG A 345 -25.18 -8.15 18.17
C ARG A 345 -24.14 -8.03 17.07
N LEU A 346 -24.06 -6.86 16.44
CA LEU A 346 -22.92 -6.52 15.60
C LEU A 346 -21.80 -5.99 16.47
N TYR A 347 -20.57 -6.37 16.17
CA TYR A 347 -19.36 -5.79 16.72
C TYR A 347 -18.56 -5.14 15.60
N SER A 348 -18.15 -3.89 15.82
CA SER A 348 -17.30 -3.15 14.91
C SER A 348 -15.99 -2.79 15.60
N PHE A 349 -14.87 -3.03 14.92
CA PHE A 349 -13.52 -2.66 15.38
C PHE A 349 -12.85 -1.82 14.32
N HIS A 350 -12.10 -0.80 14.71
CA HIS A 350 -11.35 0.00 13.75
C HIS A 350 -10.14 0.66 14.40
N THR A 351 -9.16 0.98 13.57
CA THR A 351 -8.01 1.78 13.95
C THR A 351 -8.23 3.23 13.59
N THR A 352 -8.05 4.13 14.54
CA THR A 352 -8.09 5.57 14.33
C THR A 352 -6.79 6.07 13.69
N PRO A 353 -6.75 7.28 13.09
CA PRO A 353 -5.55 7.81 12.45
C PRO A 353 -4.30 7.93 13.33
N ASP A 354 -4.48 7.89 14.65
CA ASP A 354 -3.41 7.91 15.66
C ASP A 354 -3.11 6.53 16.26
N GLY A 355 -3.46 5.44 15.56
CA GLY A 355 -3.08 4.06 15.88
C GLY A 355 -3.98 3.35 16.91
N ARG A 356 -4.84 4.08 17.60
CA ARG A 356 -5.70 3.49 18.65
C ARG A 356 -6.75 2.55 18.04
N VAL A 357 -6.88 1.37 18.62
CA VAL A 357 -7.96 0.45 18.26
C VAL A 357 -9.19 0.75 19.12
N LEU A 358 -10.29 1.07 18.45
CA LEU A 358 -11.59 1.31 19.06
C LEU A 358 -12.59 0.22 18.67
N TRP A 359 -13.58 0.00 19.52
CA TRP A 359 -14.69 -0.90 19.28
C TRP A 359 -16.03 -0.31 19.75
N ASN A 360 -17.10 -0.80 19.15
CA ASN A 360 -18.47 -0.59 19.61
C ASN A 360 -19.39 -1.72 19.12
N ARG A 361 -20.63 -1.76 19.62
CA ARG A 361 -21.61 -2.79 19.24
C ARG A 361 -22.98 -2.21 18.89
N PHE A 362 -23.72 -2.94 18.07
CA PHE A 362 -25.09 -2.63 17.67
C PHE A 362 -26.04 -3.73 18.14
N ASP A 363 -27.11 -3.37 18.83
CA ASP A 363 -28.10 -4.32 19.39
C ASP A 363 -29.32 -4.56 18.50
N GLY A 364 -29.33 -3.99 17.30
CA GLY A 364 -30.49 -3.97 16.40
C GLY A 364 -31.21 -2.63 16.36
N SER A 365 -30.96 -1.74 17.33
CA SER A 365 -31.58 -0.43 17.45
C SER A 365 -30.57 0.71 17.41
N ALA A 366 -29.49 0.61 18.20
CA ALA A 366 -28.51 1.69 18.33
C ALA A 366 -27.08 1.14 18.49
N TRP A 367 -26.12 1.94 18.06
CA TRP A 367 -24.71 1.72 18.35
C TRP A 367 -24.38 2.22 19.75
N THR A 368 -23.58 1.46 20.50
CA THR A 368 -22.99 1.95 21.74
C THR A 368 -21.96 3.04 21.46
N ARG A 369 -21.61 3.81 22.50
CA ARG A 369 -20.42 4.67 22.44
C ARG A 369 -19.17 3.83 22.15
N GLU A 370 -18.24 4.42 21.41
CA GLU A 370 -16.92 3.86 21.14
C GLU A 370 -16.12 3.73 22.44
N ALA A 371 -15.49 2.56 22.62
CA ALA A 371 -14.55 2.27 23.69
C ALA A 371 -13.20 1.87 23.08
N ARG A 372 -12.11 2.14 23.80
CA ARG A 372 -10.76 1.79 23.38
C ARG A 372 -10.44 0.35 23.82
N MET A 373 -9.71 -0.38 22.98
CA MET A 373 -9.06 -1.63 23.40
C MET A 373 -7.80 -1.30 24.21
N ASP A 374 -7.74 -1.75 25.46
CA ASP A 374 -6.62 -1.47 26.36
C ASP A 374 -5.37 -2.23 25.92
N GLY A 375 -4.22 -1.54 25.91
CA GLY A 375 -2.94 -2.12 25.49
C GLY A 375 -2.83 -2.44 24.00
N TRP A 376 -3.84 -2.07 23.19
CA TRP A 376 -3.83 -2.29 21.75
C TRP A 376 -3.51 -0.99 21.01
N ASP A 377 -2.52 -1.09 20.13
CA ASP A 377 -2.15 -0.08 19.16
C ASP A 377 -1.80 -0.81 17.85
N SER A 378 -2.25 -0.27 16.73
CA SER A 378 -2.06 -0.89 15.42
C SER A 378 -2.04 0.17 14.32
N PRO A 379 -1.14 0.07 13.33
CA PRO A 379 -1.11 1.01 12.21
C PRO A 379 -2.16 0.71 11.13
N VAL A 380 -2.83 -0.44 11.24
CA VAL A 380 -3.87 -0.91 10.32
C VAL A 380 -5.09 -1.32 11.14
N SER A 381 -6.28 -1.34 10.54
CA SER A 381 -7.45 -1.89 11.25
C SER A 381 -7.27 -3.39 11.51
N PRO A 382 -7.73 -3.89 12.67
CA PRO A 382 -7.86 -5.32 12.88
C PRO A 382 -8.99 -5.91 12.02
N ASP A 383 -9.14 -7.24 12.03
CA ASP A 383 -10.34 -7.92 11.56
C ASP A 383 -10.90 -8.85 12.65
N VAL A 384 -12.21 -9.12 12.63
CA VAL A 384 -12.92 -9.79 13.73
C VAL A 384 -13.87 -10.87 13.21
N ALA A 385 -13.89 -12.02 13.89
CA ALA A 385 -14.81 -13.12 13.62
C ALA A 385 -15.35 -13.74 14.90
N SER A 386 -16.60 -14.21 14.86
CA SER A 386 -17.17 -15.05 15.91
C SER A 386 -16.88 -16.52 15.59
N HIS A 387 -16.21 -17.23 16.50
CA HIS A 387 -15.87 -18.65 16.34
C HIS A 387 -15.88 -19.38 17.68
N GLY A 388 -16.49 -20.56 17.71
CA GLY A 388 -16.56 -21.39 18.92
C GLY A 388 -17.22 -20.70 20.12
N GLY A 389 -18.14 -19.76 19.88
CA GLY A 389 -18.78 -18.98 20.95
C GLY A 389 -17.93 -17.83 21.52
N HIS A 390 -16.79 -17.51 20.89
CA HIS A 390 -15.92 -16.40 21.28
C HIS A 390 -15.75 -15.38 20.15
N LEU A 391 -15.42 -14.14 20.50
CA LEU A 391 -14.89 -13.16 19.57
C LEU A 391 -13.39 -13.38 19.40
N TRP A 392 -12.96 -13.47 18.16
CA TRP A 392 -11.56 -13.55 17.77
C TRP A 392 -11.20 -12.32 16.96
N VAL A 393 -10.04 -11.73 17.24
CA VAL A 393 -9.54 -10.54 16.55
C VAL A 393 -8.14 -10.80 16.03
N ALA A 394 -7.95 -10.63 14.73
CA ALA A 394 -6.62 -10.59 14.12
C ALA A 394 -6.17 -9.14 14.05
N ARG A 395 -4.93 -8.85 14.46
CA ARG A 395 -4.34 -7.50 14.39
C ARG A 395 -2.89 -7.56 13.99
N ARG A 396 -2.38 -6.47 13.43
CA ARG A 396 -0.95 -6.31 13.15
C ARG A 396 -0.33 -5.33 14.13
N ASP A 397 0.83 -5.63 14.69
CA ASP A 397 1.58 -4.63 15.45
C ASP A 397 2.42 -3.71 14.53
N HIS A 398 3.19 -2.81 15.16
CA HIS A 398 4.13 -1.92 14.48
C HIS A 398 5.35 -2.66 13.91
N ASP A 399 5.74 -3.78 14.52
CA ASP A 399 6.81 -4.68 14.08
C ASP A 399 6.39 -5.58 12.90
N LYS A 400 5.24 -5.27 12.28
CA LYS A 400 4.63 -6.01 11.17
C LYS A 400 4.20 -7.44 11.50
N ARG A 401 4.18 -7.83 12.78
CA ARG A 401 3.80 -9.18 13.21
C ARG A 401 2.29 -9.29 13.35
N MET A 402 1.77 -10.44 12.94
CA MET A 402 0.35 -10.75 13.07
C MET A 402 0.06 -11.37 14.45
N HIS A 403 -0.98 -10.88 15.11
CA HIS A 403 -1.49 -11.39 16.37
C HIS A 403 -2.92 -11.87 16.19
N LEU A 404 -3.28 -12.91 16.93
CA LEU A 404 -4.64 -13.40 17.09
C LEU A 404 -5.00 -13.38 18.56
N ASP A 405 -6.03 -12.62 18.90
CA ASP A 405 -6.55 -12.48 20.24
C ASP A 405 -7.94 -13.12 20.34
N ARG A 406 -8.19 -13.88 21.40
CA ARG A 406 -9.54 -14.30 21.80
C ARG A 406 -10.01 -13.40 22.93
N LEU A 407 -11.24 -12.90 22.82
CA LEU A 407 -11.81 -11.97 23.78
C LEU A 407 -12.78 -12.68 24.73
N ASP A 408 -12.70 -12.32 26.01
CA ASP A 408 -13.71 -12.67 27.01
C ASP A 408 -14.97 -11.77 26.88
N THR A 409 -15.94 -11.96 27.80
CA THR A 409 -17.19 -11.18 27.80
C THR A 409 -17.01 -9.70 28.11
N ASP A 410 -15.91 -9.34 28.77
CA ASP A 410 -15.53 -7.95 29.08
C ASP A 410 -14.63 -7.35 27.99
N LEU A 411 -14.42 -8.08 26.88
CA LEU A 411 -13.58 -7.72 25.74
C LEU A 411 -12.10 -7.54 26.10
N ARG A 412 -11.61 -8.34 27.06
CA ARG A 412 -10.18 -8.48 27.33
C ARG A 412 -9.64 -9.71 26.61
N SER A 413 -8.39 -9.63 26.16
CA SER A 413 -7.70 -10.80 25.63
C SER A 413 -7.52 -11.85 26.73
N ASP A 414 -8.17 -13.00 26.60
CA ASP A 414 -7.96 -14.16 27.47
C ASP A 414 -7.02 -15.20 26.85
N TYR A 415 -6.70 -15.02 25.56
CA TYR A 415 -5.68 -15.74 24.82
C TYR A 415 -5.09 -14.81 23.74
N THR A 416 -3.78 -14.89 23.55
CA THR A 416 -3.06 -14.17 22.48
C THR A 416 -2.02 -15.08 21.86
N HIS A 417 -2.00 -15.16 20.53
CA HIS A 417 -0.95 -15.82 19.76
C HIS A 417 -0.32 -14.85 18.77
N CYS A 418 1.01 -14.84 18.71
CA CYS A 418 1.78 -14.04 17.75
C CYS A 418 2.40 -14.97 16.70
N PHE A 419 2.10 -14.73 15.43
CA PHE A 419 2.69 -15.43 14.30
C PHE A 419 4.06 -14.81 13.98
N THR A 420 5.11 -15.31 14.63
CA THR A 420 6.48 -14.75 14.54
C THR A 420 7.14 -14.94 13.18
N ASP A 421 6.59 -15.80 12.34
CA ASP A 421 7.03 -16.12 10.98
C ASP A 421 6.21 -15.39 9.90
N SER A 422 5.30 -14.50 10.29
CA SER A 422 4.35 -13.83 9.38
C SER A 422 4.48 -12.31 9.51
N ALA A 423 5.34 -11.71 8.69
CA ALA A 423 5.44 -10.27 8.54
C ALA A 423 4.49 -9.77 7.45
N SER A 424 3.70 -8.73 7.73
CA SER A 424 2.66 -8.20 6.85
C SER A 424 2.78 -6.69 6.68
N ASP A 425 2.46 -6.16 5.49
CA ASP A 425 2.25 -4.72 5.26
C ASP A 425 0.77 -4.35 5.07
N SER A 426 -0.13 -5.20 5.55
CA SER A 426 -1.58 -5.05 5.37
C SER A 426 -2.36 -5.32 6.64
N ALA A 427 -3.58 -4.79 6.72
CA ALA A 427 -4.59 -5.27 7.66
C ALA A 427 -4.87 -6.77 7.42
N PRO A 428 -5.06 -7.57 8.49
CA PRO A 428 -5.54 -8.95 8.34
C PRO A 428 -6.94 -9.02 7.74
N ALA A 429 -7.25 -10.22 7.24
CA ALA A 429 -8.61 -10.70 7.08
C ALA A 429 -8.82 -11.93 7.96
N LEU A 430 -9.98 -12.04 8.61
CA LEU A 430 -10.33 -13.10 9.54
C LEU A 430 -11.75 -13.58 9.28
N VAL A 431 -11.95 -14.89 9.11
CA VAL A 431 -13.29 -15.47 8.97
C VAL A 431 -13.41 -16.81 9.66
N SER A 432 -14.61 -17.11 10.18
CA SER A 432 -14.96 -18.46 10.62
C SER A 432 -15.83 -19.15 9.59
N THR A 433 -15.52 -20.41 9.29
CA THR A 433 -16.34 -21.29 8.44
C THR A 433 -17.17 -22.27 9.29
N GLY A 434 -17.37 -21.96 10.58
CA GLY A 434 -17.91 -22.89 11.57
C GLY A 434 -16.83 -23.85 12.10
N ASP A 435 -16.29 -24.69 11.23
CA ASP A 435 -15.36 -25.78 11.61
C ASP A 435 -13.92 -25.31 11.83
N ALA A 436 -13.55 -24.16 11.27
CA ALA A 436 -12.21 -23.60 11.39
C ALA A 436 -12.24 -22.07 11.39
N LEU A 437 -11.17 -21.50 11.91
CA LEU A 437 -10.83 -20.09 11.83
C LEU A 437 -9.75 -19.90 10.76
N TRP A 438 -9.95 -18.93 9.87
CA TRP A 438 -9.07 -18.65 8.74
C TRP A 438 -8.55 -17.21 8.82
N ILE A 439 -7.25 -17.03 8.57
CA ILE A 439 -6.57 -15.74 8.56
C ILE A 439 -5.87 -15.57 7.22
N ALA A 440 -6.06 -14.42 6.57
CA ALA A 440 -5.29 -14.01 5.41
C ALA A 440 -4.61 -12.66 5.64
N HIS A 441 -3.46 -12.46 5.03
CA HIS A 441 -2.78 -11.17 4.98
C HIS A 441 -1.88 -11.10 3.75
N ARG A 442 -1.57 -9.88 3.31
CA ARG A 442 -0.51 -9.64 2.33
C ARG A 442 0.85 -9.66 3.04
N GLY A 443 1.73 -10.56 2.63
CA GLY A 443 3.11 -10.64 3.11
C GLY A 443 3.98 -9.51 2.56
N LEU A 444 5.24 -9.46 2.99
CA LEU A 444 6.24 -8.53 2.42
C LEU A 444 6.62 -8.88 0.98
N ASP A 445 6.23 -10.05 0.50
CA ASP A 445 6.42 -10.54 -0.88
C ASP A 445 5.23 -10.18 -1.81
N ASP A 446 4.30 -9.35 -1.32
CA ASP A 446 3.03 -8.95 -1.97
C ASP A 446 2.06 -10.11 -2.29
N LYS A 447 2.37 -11.33 -1.81
CA LYS A 447 1.47 -12.48 -1.94
C LYS A 447 0.46 -12.49 -0.80
N VAL A 448 -0.69 -13.08 -1.06
CA VAL A 448 -1.65 -13.40 0.01
C VAL A 448 -1.27 -14.71 0.69
N HIS A 449 -0.85 -14.61 1.94
CA HIS A 449 -0.61 -15.74 2.83
C HIS A 449 -1.89 -16.07 3.58
N VAL A 450 -2.27 -17.35 3.59
CA VAL A 450 -3.46 -17.82 4.27
C VAL A 450 -3.12 -18.95 5.24
N ARG A 451 -3.74 -18.91 6.43
CA ARG A 451 -3.60 -19.92 7.47
C ARG A 451 -4.95 -20.29 8.04
N TYR A 452 -5.07 -21.50 8.57
CA TYR A 452 -6.30 -21.93 9.23
C TYR A 452 -6.03 -22.90 10.38
N SER A 453 -6.97 -22.94 11.34
CA SER A 453 -6.95 -23.88 12.46
C SER A 453 -8.38 -24.26 12.85
N ASP A 454 -8.60 -25.54 13.14
CA ASP A 454 -9.79 -26.10 13.79
C ASP A 454 -9.68 -26.04 15.33
N ALA A 455 -8.48 -25.76 15.85
CA ALA A 455 -8.20 -25.54 17.27
C ALA A 455 -7.38 -24.23 17.42
N PRO A 456 -7.97 -23.04 17.18
CA PRO A 456 -7.22 -21.78 17.11
C PRO A 456 -6.51 -21.37 18.41
N SER A 457 -6.89 -21.96 19.55
CA SER A 457 -6.19 -21.79 20.84
C SER A 457 -4.93 -22.64 20.99
N ASP A 458 -4.68 -23.61 20.09
CA ASP A 458 -3.43 -24.37 20.03
C ASP A 458 -2.53 -23.77 18.93
N PRO A 459 -1.40 -23.12 19.29
CA PRO A 459 -0.44 -22.60 18.32
C PRO A 459 0.05 -23.66 17.31
N ALA A 460 0.17 -24.92 17.72
CA ALA A 460 0.61 -26.01 16.84
C ALA A 460 -0.48 -26.48 15.88
N GLY A 461 -1.75 -26.11 16.13
CA GLY A 461 -2.90 -26.44 15.27
C GLY A 461 -3.01 -25.58 14.00
N TRP A 462 -2.23 -24.51 13.91
CA TRP A 462 -2.25 -23.62 12.74
C TRP A 462 -1.52 -24.25 11.55
N ARG A 463 -2.25 -24.36 10.44
CA ARG A 463 -1.76 -24.90 9.18
C ARG A 463 -1.65 -23.79 8.15
N THR A 464 -0.49 -23.70 7.49
CA THR A 464 -0.32 -22.83 6.32
C THR A 464 -1.05 -23.44 5.14
N HIS A 465 -1.88 -22.64 4.49
CA HIS A 465 -2.46 -22.98 3.21
C HIS A 465 -1.52 -22.45 2.12
N ALA A 466 -1.42 -23.17 0.99
CA ALA A 466 -0.65 -22.66 -0.15
C ALA A 466 -1.12 -21.23 -0.49
N PRO A 467 -0.20 -20.29 -0.73
CA PRO A 467 -0.56 -18.94 -1.14
C PRO A 467 -1.44 -19.01 -2.39
N ALA A 468 -2.34 -18.05 -2.56
CA ALA A 468 -3.10 -17.92 -3.80
C ALA A 468 -2.10 -17.75 -4.95
N HIS A 469 -1.88 -18.83 -5.72
CA HIS A 469 -0.88 -18.84 -6.78
C HIS A 469 -1.25 -17.73 -7.78
N ASP A 470 -0.27 -16.91 -8.16
CA ASP A 470 -0.39 -15.79 -9.10
C ASP A 470 -1.21 -14.56 -8.67
N LEU A 471 -1.81 -14.55 -7.47
CA LEU A 471 -2.51 -13.36 -6.94
C LEU A 471 -1.54 -12.46 -6.16
N LEU A 472 -0.98 -11.46 -6.84
CA LEU A 472 -0.24 -10.36 -6.22
C LEU A 472 -1.23 -9.26 -5.83
N THR A 473 -1.13 -8.73 -4.62
CA THR A 473 -2.02 -7.64 -4.18
C THR A 473 -1.21 -6.53 -3.56
N GLU A 474 -1.58 -5.28 -3.81
CA GLU A 474 -1.05 -4.13 -3.08
C GLU A 474 -1.90 -3.79 -1.84
N ARG A 475 -3.00 -4.53 -1.66
CA ARG A 475 -4.10 -4.24 -0.71
C ARG A 475 -4.28 -5.35 0.30
N SER A 476 -4.90 -5.00 1.42
CA SER A 476 -5.44 -5.98 2.35
C SER A 476 -6.44 -6.89 1.65
N PRO A 477 -6.31 -8.23 1.80
CA PRO A 477 -7.33 -9.15 1.32
C PRO A 477 -8.61 -9.05 2.15
N THR A 478 -9.65 -9.74 1.71
CA THR A 478 -10.88 -10.00 2.46
C THR A 478 -11.15 -11.49 2.45
N LEU A 479 -11.51 -12.06 3.60
CA LEU A 479 -12.00 -13.42 3.70
C LEU A 479 -13.49 -13.41 4.00
N VAL A 480 -14.22 -14.32 3.39
CA VAL A 480 -15.66 -14.48 3.61
C VAL A 480 -16.01 -15.95 3.56
N ASP A 481 -16.90 -16.40 4.46
CA ASP A 481 -17.44 -17.74 4.40
C ASP A 481 -18.58 -17.79 3.39
N HIS A 482 -18.50 -18.75 2.46
CA HIS A 482 -19.61 -19.11 1.60
C HIS A 482 -20.17 -20.44 2.11
N PRO A 483 -21.31 -20.44 2.81
CA PRO A 483 -21.87 -21.65 3.39
C PRO A 483 -21.98 -22.79 2.36
N GLY A 484 -21.49 -23.97 2.74
CA GLY A 484 -21.43 -25.17 1.90
C GLY A 484 -20.25 -25.26 0.93
N LEU A 485 -19.54 -24.15 0.69
CA LEU A 485 -18.35 -24.10 -0.20
C LEU A 485 -17.06 -23.69 0.53
N GLY A 486 -17.20 -23.17 1.75
CA GLY A 486 -16.07 -22.76 2.58
C GLY A 486 -15.55 -21.36 2.25
N PRO A 487 -14.31 -21.05 2.66
CA PRO A 487 -13.80 -19.70 2.61
C PRO A 487 -13.54 -19.27 1.16
N HIS A 488 -13.91 -18.02 0.86
CA HIS A 488 -13.53 -17.31 -0.35
C HIS A 488 -12.59 -16.16 0.02
N LEU A 489 -11.62 -15.92 -0.87
CA LEU A 489 -10.62 -14.87 -0.75
C LEU A 489 -10.92 -13.81 -1.80
N LEU A 490 -11.03 -12.56 -1.39
CA LEU A 490 -11.21 -11.43 -2.29
C LEU A 490 -9.98 -10.52 -2.17
N ALA A 491 -9.34 -10.21 -3.29
CA ALA A 491 -8.20 -9.30 -3.33
C ALA A 491 -8.21 -8.47 -4.62
N ARG A 492 -7.60 -7.30 -4.57
CA ARG A 492 -7.35 -6.48 -5.76
C ARG A 492 -5.96 -6.81 -6.29
N ASP A 493 -5.90 -7.30 -7.52
CA ASP A 493 -4.62 -7.58 -8.15
C ASP A 493 -3.90 -6.28 -8.55
N THR A 494 -2.60 -6.39 -8.79
CA THR A 494 -1.70 -5.37 -9.35
C THR A 494 -2.16 -4.79 -10.69
N ASP A 495 -3.02 -5.48 -11.44
CA ASP A 495 -3.70 -4.96 -12.65
C ASP A 495 -4.90 -4.05 -12.33
N GLY A 496 -5.20 -3.84 -11.05
CA GLY A 496 -6.29 -3.01 -10.56
C GLY A 496 -7.66 -3.70 -10.49
N GLN A 497 -7.74 -4.97 -10.87
CA GLN A 497 -8.98 -5.74 -10.92
C GLN A 497 -9.26 -6.46 -9.61
N LEU A 498 -10.53 -6.48 -9.21
CA LEU A 498 -10.99 -7.26 -8.08
C LEU A 498 -11.15 -8.74 -8.46
N ARG A 499 -10.46 -9.62 -7.74
CA ARG A 499 -10.46 -11.07 -7.95
C ARG A 499 -11.02 -11.79 -6.73
N LEU A 500 -11.88 -12.76 -6.98
CA LEU A 500 -12.44 -13.65 -5.97
C LEU A 500 -11.85 -15.03 -6.20
N GLY A 501 -11.11 -15.60 -5.25
CA GLY A 501 -10.68 -16.98 -5.24
C GLY A 501 -11.61 -17.84 -4.40
N ALA A 502 -12.09 -18.95 -4.96
CA ALA A 502 -12.77 -20.01 -4.21
C ALA A 502 -11.76 -21.11 -3.85
N ARG A 503 -11.94 -21.75 -2.69
CA ARG A 503 -11.12 -22.91 -2.34
C ARG A 503 -11.38 -24.06 -3.33
N ALA A 504 -10.32 -24.57 -3.96
CA ALA A 504 -10.41 -25.67 -4.91
C ALA A 504 -10.23 -27.05 -4.25
N ASP A 505 -10.89 -28.07 -4.79
CA ASP A 505 -10.67 -29.47 -4.42
C ASP A 505 -9.22 -29.87 -4.76
N GLY A 506 -8.45 -30.28 -3.75
CA GLY A 506 -7.03 -30.62 -3.90
C GLY A 506 -6.04 -29.60 -3.32
N GLY A 507 -6.53 -28.45 -2.83
CA GLY A 507 -5.71 -27.42 -2.19
C GLY A 507 -5.30 -26.33 -3.19
N GLY A 508 -5.80 -25.13 -2.96
CA GLY A 508 -5.52 -23.95 -3.80
C GLY A 508 -6.67 -22.96 -3.79
N TRP A 509 -6.43 -21.79 -4.35
CA TRP A 509 -7.44 -20.77 -4.63
C TRP A 509 -7.67 -20.78 -6.14
N ALA A 510 -8.80 -21.32 -6.58
CA ALA A 510 -9.20 -21.24 -7.98
C ALA A 510 -9.99 -19.95 -8.19
N GLU A 511 -9.61 -19.17 -9.19
CA GLU A 511 -10.49 -18.13 -9.70
C GLU A 511 -11.73 -18.83 -10.30
N PRO A 512 -12.94 -18.61 -9.76
CA PRO A 512 -14.14 -18.91 -10.52
C PRO A 512 -14.07 -18.07 -11.81
N ALA A 513 -14.71 -18.56 -12.88
CA ALA A 513 -14.75 -17.84 -14.15
C ALA A 513 -15.08 -16.35 -13.90
N ALA A 514 -14.23 -15.47 -14.45
CA ALA A 514 -14.33 -14.02 -14.26
C ALA A 514 -15.78 -13.53 -14.39
N PRO A 515 -16.18 -12.47 -13.67
CA PRO A 515 -17.40 -11.74 -14.01
C PRO A 515 -17.36 -11.45 -15.51
N ALA A 516 -18.26 -12.09 -16.26
CA ALA A 516 -18.37 -11.87 -17.69
C ALA A 516 -18.84 -10.43 -17.89
N HIS A 517 -17.88 -9.52 -18.07
CA HIS A 517 -17.92 -8.33 -18.92
C HIS A 517 -16.53 -7.68 -18.86
N ASP A 518 -15.74 -7.81 -19.92
CA ASP A 518 -14.64 -6.91 -20.29
C ASP A 518 -13.50 -6.69 -19.27
N GLY A 519 -13.03 -7.74 -18.60
CA GLY A 519 -11.71 -7.70 -17.93
C GLY A 519 -11.68 -7.33 -16.44
N GLY A 520 -12.80 -7.42 -15.71
CA GLY A 520 -12.84 -7.38 -14.23
C GLY A 520 -13.60 -6.17 -13.63
N PHE A 521 -13.72 -6.13 -12.30
CA PHE A 521 -14.24 -4.95 -11.59
C PHE A 521 -13.07 -4.01 -11.26
N PRO A 522 -12.92 -2.85 -11.93
CA PRO A 522 -11.94 -1.86 -11.53
C PRO A 522 -12.36 -1.33 -10.15
N ALA A 523 -11.60 -1.71 -9.13
CA ALA A 523 -11.86 -1.35 -7.75
C ALA A 523 -10.67 -0.59 -7.19
N LEU A 524 -10.89 0.32 -6.24
CA LEU A 524 -9.80 1.02 -5.54
C LEU A 524 -9.14 0.14 -4.47
N ASP A 525 -9.82 -0.93 -4.04
CA ASP A 525 -9.39 -1.86 -3.00
C ASP A 525 -10.04 -3.25 -3.15
N ALA A 526 -9.70 -4.17 -2.24
CA ALA A 526 -10.26 -5.52 -2.20
C ALA A 526 -11.75 -5.57 -1.77
N GLY A 527 -12.41 -4.44 -1.48
CA GLY A 527 -13.80 -4.40 -1.06
C GLY A 527 -14.11 -5.12 0.27
N GLY A 528 -15.39 -5.37 0.47
CA GLY A 528 -15.93 -6.19 1.55
C GLY A 528 -16.93 -7.20 1.00
N ALA A 529 -17.06 -8.34 1.67
CA ALA A 529 -17.93 -9.41 1.22
C ALA A 529 -18.72 -10.03 2.37
N ALA A 530 -19.95 -10.45 2.10
CA ALA A 530 -20.77 -11.21 3.03
C ALA A 530 -21.74 -12.13 2.30
N PHE A 531 -21.95 -13.34 2.82
CA PHE A 531 -23.03 -14.19 2.36
C PHE A 531 -24.36 -13.72 2.96
N HIS A 532 -25.35 -13.48 2.12
CA HIS A 532 -26.67 -12.99 2.50
C HIS A 532 -27.72 -13.47 1.50
N ASP A 533 -28.86 -13.95 2.00
CA ASP A 533 -30.00 -14.39 1.17
C ASP A 533 -29.62 -15.31 -0.01
N GLY A 534 -28.80 -16.33 0.29
CA GLY A 534 -28.37 -17.33 -0.70
C GLY A 534 -27.40 -16.81 -1.77
N ARG A 535 -26.76 -15.67 -1.55
CA ARG A 535 -25.79 -15.07 -2.48
C ARG A 535 -24.59 -14.51 -1.72
N LEU A 536 -23.43 -14.53 -2.35
CA LEU A 536 -22.29 -13.76 -1.89
C LEU A 536 -22.42 -12.33 -2.41
N TYR A 537 -22.51 -11.36 -1.51
CA TYR A 537 -22.46 -9.93 -1.85
C TYR A 537 -21.01 -9.47 -1.77
N VAL A 538 -20.55 -8.77 -2.79
CA VAL A 538 -19.25 -8.09 -2.81
C VAL A 538 -19.49 -6.62 -3.08
N MET A 539 -19.10 -5.78 -2.12
CA MET A 539 -19.18 -4.32 -2.23
C MET A 539 -17.77 -3.75 -2.31
N TYR A 540 -17.55 -2.84 -3.24
CA TYR A 540 -16.24 -2.24 -3.49
C TYR A 540 -16.38 -0.76 -3.83
N ARG A 541 -15.26 -0.05 -3.76
CA ARG A 541 -15.18 1.34 -4.21
C ARG A 541 -14.73 1.37 -5.67
N ARG A 542 -15.52 2.04 -6.51
CA ARG A 542 -15.16 2.35 -7.89
C ARG A 542 -14.48 3.71 -8.01
#